data_AF-A0A953JHU7-F1
#
_entry.id   AF-A0A953JHU7-F1
#
_cell.length_a   1.000
_cell.length_b   1.000
_cell.length_c   1.000
_cell.angle_alpha   90.00
_cell.angle_beta   90.00
_cell.angle_gamma   90.00
#
_symmetry.space_group_name_H-M   'P 1'
#
loop_
_entity.id
_entity.type
_entity.pdbx_description
1 polymer ?
#
loop_
_entity_poly.entity_id
_entity_poly.type
_entity_poly.pdbx_seq_one_letter_code
_entity_poly.pdbx_strand_id
1 'polypeptide(L)'
;MANVTQGTLIPTESIRAQILAILTAWGMPEDTASTTAQVMVETDLLGVDSHGISMLMSYEEMVGKGQIRIAARPRVLRDTGPTALLDGGAGLGHPVSVMGMNLAVDKALQYGVGVVGVVNSHHFGAAGAYARIAAERGVIGMVTSSTRGVLMVPTRAAIPVLGTNPIAFAAPARRNKPFVLDMATTTVAGNKVKVYHLNDKPMPEGWVVDEKGRSVTDPHRGMEYLFRRKEGGITPLGGTAEMASHKGYGLAMMVHILGGTLVGASFSPIRNRSQKPDEPNNIGHFFMALDPKAFR
;
A
#
# COMPACT_ATOMS: atom_id res chain seq x y z
N MET A 1 24.11 9.18 24.07
CA MET A 1 24.16 8.11 23.04
C MET A 1 22.98 7.20 23.30
N ALA A 2 21.89 7.35 22.54
CA ALA A 2 20.67 6.56 22.75
C ALA A 2 20.95 5.10 22.39
N ASN A 3 20.63 4.18 23.29
CA ASN A 3 20.63 2.74 23.06
C ASN A 3 19.73 2.44 21.86
N VAL A 4 20.34 2.20 20.69
CA VAL A 4 19.69 1.43 19.63
C VAL A 4 19.47 0.06 20.26
N THR A 5 18.21 -0.30 20.52
CA THR A 5 17.85 -1.65 20.97
C THR A 5 18.57 -2.63 20.06
N GLN A 6 19.46 -3.46 20.61
CA GLN A 6 20.16 -4.49 19.85
C GLN A 6 19.08 -5.41 19.28
N GLY A 7 18.84 -5.32 17.97
CA GLY A 7 17.84 -6.15 17.32
C GLY A 7 18.26 -7.62 17.36
N THR A 8 17.32 -8.52 17.65
CA THR A 8 17.55 -9.96 17.55
C THR A 8 17.20 -10.41 16.15
N LEU A 9 18.13 -11.11 15.48
CA LEU A 9 17.83 -11.77 14.20
C LEU A 9 16.96 -13.01 14.46
N ILE A 10 15.81 -13.08 13.80
CA ILE A 10 14.89 -14.22 13.88
C ILE A 10 14.84 -14.91 12.51
N PRO A 11 14.88 -16.25 12.45
CA PRO A 11 14.74 -16.97 11.20
C PRO A 11 13.41 -16.65 10.50
N THR A 12 13.47 -16.42 9.20
CA THR A 12 12.32 -16.16 8.31
C THR A 12 11.19 -17.18 8.50
N GLU A 13 11.53 -18.46 8.60
CA GLU A 13 10.55 -19.54 8.78
C GLU A 13 9.83 -19.47 10.13
N SER A 14 10.51 -19.05 11.19
CA SER A 14 9.89 -18.84 12.50
C SER A 14 8.89 -17.69 12.46
N ILE A 15 9.24 -16.58 11.82
CA ILE A 15 8.33 -15.43 11.61
C ILE A 15 7.13 -15.84 10.75
N ARG A 16 7.36 -16.57 9.66
CA ARG A 16 6.29 -17.07 8.78
C ARG A 16 5.30 -17.96 9.53
N ALA A 17 5.81 -18.92 10.31
CA ALA A 17 4.99 -19.81 11.12
C ALA A 17 4.19 -19.05 12.18
N GLN A 18 4.78 -18.03 12.80
CA GLN A 18 4.09 -17.18 13.77
C GLN A 18 2.96 -16.37 13.13
N ILE A 19 3.21 -15.72 11.99
CA ILE A 19 2.16 -14.97 11.26
C ILE A 19 1.02 -15.92 10.86
N LEU A 20 1.36 -17.10 10.31
CA LEU A 20 0.35 -18.10 9.94
C LEU A 20 -0.50 -18.53 11.13
N ALA A 21 0.12 -18.83 12.28
CA ALA A 21 -0.60 -19.22 13.49
C ALA A 21 -1.57 -18.13 13.96
N ILE A 22 -1.14 -16.86 13.94
CA ILE A 22 -1.98 -15.71 14.33
C ILE A 22 -3.16 -15.54 13.37
N LEU A 23 -2.92 -15.55 12.06
CA LEU A 23 -3.97 -15.38 11.05
C LEU A 23 -5.00 -16.52 11.12
N THR A 24 -4.55 -17.76 11.30
CA THR A 24 -5.42 -18.92 11.49
C THR A 24 -6.23 -18.81 12.78
N ALA A 25 -5.62 -18.33 13.88
CA ALA A 25 -6.33 -18.09 15.13
C ALA A 25 -7.42 -17.01 15.01
N TRP A 26 -7.25 -16.02 14.13
CA TRP A 26 -8.31 -15.07 13.79
C TRP A 26 -9.42 -15.67 12.91
N GLY A 27 -9.28 -16.91 12.43
CA GLY A 27 -10.26 -17.59 11.58
C GLY A 27 -10.03 -17.38 10.08
N MET A 28 -8.84 -16.95 9.67
CA MET A 28 -8.46 -16.88 8.24
C MET A 28 -8.28 -18.32 7.69
N PRO A 29 -8.85 -18.65 6.51
CA PRO A 29 -8.63 -19.95 5.89
C PRO A 29 -7.15 -20.20 5.57
N GLU A 30 -6.71 -21.45 5.71
CA GLU A 30 -5.29 -21.84 5.68
C GLU A 30 -4.52 -21.35 4.43
N ASP A 31 -5.11 -21.48 3.24
CA ASP A 31 -4.50 -21.08 1.97
C ASP A 31 -4.35 -19.55 1.84
N THR A 32 -5.33 -18.77 2.29
CA THR A 32 -5.25 -17.30 2.27
C THR A 32 -4.38 -16.77 3.42
N ALA A 33 -4.37 -17.45 4.56
CA ALA A 33 -3.46 -17.18 5.67
C ALA A 33 -2.00 -17.43 5.26
N SER A 34 -1.72 -18.56 4.61
CA SER A 34 -0.40 -18.91 4.07
C SER A 34 0.07 -17.89 3.03
N THR A 35 -0.81 -17.51 2.09
CA THR A 35 -0.53 -16.45 1.11
C THR A 35 -0.17 -15.13 1.79
N THR A 36 -0.94 -14.74 2.80
CA THR A 36 -0.71 -13.49 3.55
C THR A 36 0.60 -13.53 4.33
N ALA A 37 0.87 -14.63 5.04
CA ALA A 37 2.10 -14.82 5.80
C ALA A 37 3.33 -14.76 4.89
N GLN A 38 3.28 -15.40 3.71
CA GLN A 38 4.35 -15.35 2.73
C GLN A 38 4.63 -13.91 2.27
N VAL A 39 3.61 -13.16 1.89
CA VAL A 39 3.79 -11.76 1.41
C VAL A 39 4.31 -10.85 2.52
N MET A 40 3.83 -11.00 3.76
CA MET A 40 4.29 -10.19 4.90
C MET A 40 5.78 -10.44 5.19
N VAL A 41 6.21 -11.71 5.16
CA VAL A 41 7.62 -12.07 5.36
C VAL A 41 8.49 -11.61 4.21
N GLU A 42 8.04 -11.75 2.97
CA GLU A 42 8.75 -11.20 1.81
C GLU A 42 8.92 -9.68 1.91
N THR A 43 7.90 -8.99 2.42
CA THR A 43 7.96 -7.54 2.65
C THR A 43 9.04 -7.17 3.66
N ASP A 44 9.17 -7.92 4.76
CA ASP A 44 10.25 -7.74 5.74
C ASP A 44 11.63 -8.06 5.12
N LEU A 45 11.74 -9.14 4.32
CA LEU A 45 12.98 -9.49 3.62
C LEU A 45 13.42 -8.45 2.58
N LEU A 46 12.48 -7.68 2.04
CA LEU A 46 12.75 -6.54 1.16
C LEU A 46 13.17 -5.27 1.92
N GLY A 47 13.25 -5.33 3.26
CA GLY A 47 13.60 -4.20 4.12
C GLY A 47 12.48 -3.17 4.27
N VAL A 48 11.23 -3.57 4.02
CA VAL A 48 10.04 -2.72 4.16
C VAL A 48 9.34 -3.05 5.48
N ASP A 49 10.08 -2.93 6.59
CA ASP A 49 9.71 -3.36 7.95
C ASP A 49 8.42 -2.72 8.52
N SER A 50 7.86 -1.73 7.81
CA SER A 50 6.61 -1.07 8.18
C SER A 50 5.35 -1.75 7.65
N HIS A 51 5.50 -2.72 6.74
CA HIS A 51 4.37 -3.32 6.01
C HIS A 51 4.35 -4.86 6.08
N GLY A 52 5.33 -5.49 6.74
CA GLY A 52 5.34 -6.93 7.04
C GLY A 52 4.75 -7.22 8.42
N ILE A 53 5.46 -7.98 9.26
CA ILE A 53 4.95 -8.44 10.57
C ILE A 53 4.44 -7.31 11.48
N SER A 54 5.00 -6.10 11.37
CA SER A 54 4.60 -4.94 12.16
C SER A 54 3.12 -4.57 12.03
N MET A 55 2.46 -4.99 10.94
CA MET A 55 1.07 -4.65 10.66
C MET A 55 0.06 -5.50 11.43
N LEU A 56 0.46 -6.63 12.03
CA LEU A 56 -0.47 -7.55 12.69
C LEU A 56 -1.32 -6.86 13.76
N MET A 57 -0.74 -6.01 14.59
CA MET A 57 -1.48 -5.29 15.65
C MET A 57 -2.58 -4.39 15.06
N SER A 58 -2.28 -3.68 13.97
CA SER A 58 -3.30 -2.84 13.30
C SER A 58 -4.38 -3.68 12.64
N TYR A 59 -4.04 -4.85 12.09
CA TYR A 59 -5.04 -5.76 11.54
C TYR A 59 -5.91 -6.38 12.62
N GLU A 60 -5.35 -6.76 13.77
CA GLU A 60 -6.11 -7.27 14.92
C GLU A 60 -7.18 -6.28 15.37
N GLU A 61 -6.82 -5.00 15.52
CA GLU A 61 -7.79 -3.95 15.88
C GLU A 61 -8.94 -3.85 14.87
N MET A 62 -8.62 -3.94 13.57
CA MET A 62 -9.61 -3.84 12.49
C MET A 62 -10.50 -5.09 12.41
N VAL A 63 -9.94 -6.27 12.68
CA VAL A 63 -10.70 -7.52 12.81
C VAL A 63 -11.62 -7.45 14.02
N GLY A 64 -11.13 -7.01 15.17
CA GLY A 64 -11.92 -6.85 16.40
C GLY A 64 -13.07 -5.84 16.27
N LYS A 65 -12.92 -4.83 15.41
CA LYS A 65 -13.97 -3.86 15.06
C LYS A 65 -14.94 -4.37 13.98
N GLY A 66 -14.72 -5.55 13.39
CA GLY A 66 -15.54 -6.10 12.32
C GLY A 66 -15.30 -5.48 10.93
N GLN A 67 -14.31 -4.59 10.79
CA GLN A 67 -14.00 -3.91 9.53
C GLN A 67 -13.43 -4.87 8.48
N ILE A 68 -12.59 -5.80 8.94
CA ILE A 68 -12.00 -6.85 8.09
C ILE A 68 -12.78 -8.14 8.26
N ARG A 69 -13.31 -8.67 7.15
CA ARG A 69 -13.90 -10.00 7.10
C ARG A 69 -12.80 -11.03 6.91
N ILE A 70 -12.21 -11.48 8.00
CA ILE A 70 -10.99 -12.30 7.98
C ILE A 70 -11.14 -13.62 7.22
N ALA A 71 -12.35 -14.19 7.18
CA ALA A 71 -12.67 -15.40 6.43
C ALA A 71 -13.06 -15.16 4.95
N ALA A 72 -12.94 -13.93 4.46
CA ALA A 72 -13.34 -13.59 3.08
C ALA A 72 -12.49 -14.33 2.04
N ARG A 73 -13.15 -14.70 0.94
CA ARG A 73 -12.54 -15.30 -0.24
C ARG A 73 -12.60 -14.32 -1.41
N PRO A 74 -11.46 -13.99 -2.05
CA PRO A 74 -11.46 -13.23 -3.28
C PRO A 74 -12.27 -13.94 -4.38
N ARG A 75 -12.96 -13.18 -5.22
CA ARG A 75 -13.71 -13.73 -6.36
C ARG A 75 -13.63 -12.84 -7.58
N VAL A 76 -13.78 -13.45 -8.76
CA VAL A 76 -13.86 -12.73 -10.03
C VAL A 76 -15.27 -12.16 -10.19
N LEU A 77 -15.37 -10.85 -10.43
CA LEU A 77 -16.63 -10.18 -10.78
C LEU A 77 -16.81 -10.06 -12.30
N ARG A 78 -15.70 -9.80 -13.01
CA ARG A 78 -15.68 -9.65 -14.48
C ARG A 78 -14.37 -10.20 -15.01
N ASP A 79 -14.43 -10.87 -16.15
CA ASP A 79 -13.29 -11.40 -16.87
C ASP A 79 -13.51 -11.22 -18.38
N THR A 80 -12.70 -10.38 -19.02
CA THR A 80 -12.85 -10.03 -20.44
C THR A 80 -11.49 -9.86 -21.10
N GLY A 81 -11.06 -10.86 -21.86
CA GLY A 81 -9.80 -10.83 -22.62
C GLY A 81 -8.62 -10.36 -21.75
N PRO A 82 -7.99 -9.21 -22.07
CA PRO A 82 -6.85 -8.69 -21.31
C PRO A 82 -7.21 -8.06 -19.97
N THR A 83 -8.49 -7.98 -19.56
CA THR A 83 -8.89 -7.31 -18.32
C THR A 83 -9.71 -8.18 -17.37
N ALA A 84 -9.65 -7.90 -16.07
CA ALA A 84 -10.57 -8.47 -15.08
C ALA A 84 -10.85 -7.51 -13.90
N LEU A 85 -11.91 -7.77 -13.15
CA LEU A 85 -12.23 -7.11 -11.89
C LEU A 85 -12.48 -8.17 -10.82
N LEU A 86 -11.80 -8.03 -9.67
CA LEU A 86 -11.96 -8.90 -8.51
C LEU A 86 -12.65 -8.17 -7.35
N ASP A 87 -13.39 -8.92 -6.54
CA ASP A 87 -13.93 -8.51 -5.25
C ASP A 87 -13.09 -9.16 -4.14
N GLY A 88 -12.48 -8.33 -3.28
CA GLY A 88 -11.69 -8.78 -2.12
C GLY A 88 -12.53 -9.29 -0.95
N GLY A 89 -13.86 -9.16 -1.02
CA GLY A 89 -14.78 -9.67 0.00
C GLY A 89 -14.69 -8.96 1.35
N ALA A 90 -14.12 -7.75 1.39
CA ALA A 90 -13.74 -7.03 2.61
C ALA A 90 -12.70 -7.76 3.48
N GLY A 91 -11.95 -8.71 2.91
CA GLY A 91 -10.83 -9.37 3.59
C GLY A 91 -9.58 -8.50 3.66
N LEU A 92 -8.49 -9.08 4.17
CA LEU A 92 -7.14 -8.51 4.03
C LEU A 92 -6.77 -8.38 2.56
N GLY A 93 -5.99 -7.36 2.20
CA GLY A 93 -5.66 -7.08 0.81
C GLY A 93 -4.68 -8.07 0.18
N HIS A 94 -3.90 -8.80 0.97
CA HIS A 94 -2.83 -9.66 0.45
C HIS A 94 -3.32 -10.78 -0.47
N PRO A 95 -4.32 -11.61 -0.10
CA PRO A 95 -4.74 -12.71 -0.95
C PRO A 95 -5.31 -12.26 -2.29
N VAL A 96 -6.18 -11.25 -2.28
CA VAL A 96 -6.78 -10.71 -3.52
C VAL A 96 -5.74 -10.02 -4.41
N SER A 97 -4.69 -9.45 -3.81
CA SER A 97 -3.61 -8.78 -4.56
C SER A 97 -2.66 -9.78 -5.22
N VAL A 98 -2.33 -10.89 -4.52
CA VAL A 98 -1.59 -12.02 -5.14
C VAL A 98 -2.40 -12.63 -6.28
N MET A 99 -3.70 -12.85 -6.08
CA MET A 99 -4.60 -13.34 -7.13
C MET A 99 -4.66 -12.36 -8.31
N GLY A 100 -4.82 -11.05 -8.02
CA GLY A 100 -4.95 -10.01 -9.04
C GLY A 100 -3.71 -9.86 -9.90
N MET A 101 -2.52 -9.85 -9.29
CA MET A 101 -1.28 -9.77 -10.04
C MET A 101 -1.01 -11.04 -10.86
N ASN A 102 -1.23 -12.23 -10.31
CA ASN A 102 -1.07 -13.47 -11.06
C ASN A 102 -2.01 -13.53 -12.27
N LEU A 103 -3.28 -13.16 -12.10
CA LEU A 103 -4.23 -13.09 -13.20
C LEU A 103 -3.82 -12.05 -14.25
N ALA A 104 -3.28 -10.89 -13.83
CA ALA A 104 -2.73 -9.91 -14.76
C ALA A 104 -1.56 -10.49 -15.57
N VAL A 105 -0.65 -11.24 -14.93
CA VAL A 105 0.46 -11.90 -15.64
C VAL A 105 -0.06 -12.96 -16.62
N ASP A 106 -0.99 -13.82 -16.20
CA ASP A 106 -1.56 -14.86 -17.06
C ASP A 106 -2.19 -14.24 -18.32
N LYS A 107 -2.93 -13.14 -18.13
CA LYS A 107 -3.51 -12.37 -19.23
C LYS A 107 -2.46 -11.69 -20.11
N ALA A 108 -1.40 -11.14 -19.54
CA ALA A 108 -0.32 -10.54 -20.32
C ALA A 108 0.41 -11.57 -21.19
N LEU A 109 0.65 -12.78 -20.68
CA LEU A 109 1.25 -13.86 -21.45
C LEU A 109 0.34 -14.36 -22.58
N GLN A 110 -0.98 -14.22 -22.43
CA GLN A 110 -1.94 -14.62 -23.45
C GLN A 110 -2.23 -13.52 -24.49
N TYR A 111 -2.35 -12.27 -24.05
CA TYR A 111 -2.87 -11.14 -24.85
C TYR A 111 -1.85 -10.01 -25.05
N GLY A 112 -0.62 -10.15 -24.53
CA GLY A 112 0.42 -9.12 -24.51
C GLY A 112 0.29 -8.11 -23.37
N VAL A 113 -0.92 -7.89 -22.86
CA VAL A 113 -1.21 -7.05 -21.70
C VAL A 113 -2.28 -7.70 -20.81
N GLY A 114 -2.13 -7.53 -19.51
CA GLY A 114 -3.13 -7.92 -18.53
C GLY A 114 -3.39 -6.78 -17.55
N VAL A 115 -4.66 -6.42 -17.33
CA VAL A 115 -5.06 -5.34 -16.42
C VAL A 115 -6.14 -5.85 -15.47
N VAL A 116 -5.86 -5.87 -14.18
CA VAL A 116 -6.77 -6.38 -13.17
C VAL A 116 -7.04 -5.31 -12.12
N GLY A 117 -8.32 -4.98 -11.95
CA GLY A 117 -8.80 -4.15 -10.86
C GLY A 117 -9.22 -5.00 -9.65
N VAL A 118 -9.09 -4.45 -8.45
CA VAL A 118 -9.63 -5.02 -7.21
C VAL A 118 -10.48 -3.98 -6.50
N VAL A 119 -11.67 -4.37 -6.08
CA VAL A 119 -12.58 -3.57 -5.24
C VAL A 119 -12.88 -4.31 -3.94
N ASN A 120 -13.43 -3.60 -2.95
CA ASN A 120 -13.87 -4.18 -1.68
C ASN A 120 -12.75 -4.91 -0.94
N SER A 121 -11.57 -4.27 -0.86
CA SER A 121 -10.37 -4.78 -0.20
C SER A 121 -9.97 -3.92 1.01
N HIS A 122 -8.86 -4.28 1.65
CA HIS A 122 -8.18 -3.55 2.72
C HIS A 122 -6.70 -3.34 2.39
N HIS A 123 -5.92 -2.90 3.38
CA HIS A 123 -4.49 -2.75 3.25
C HIS A 123 -3.82 -4.05 2.79
N PHE A 124 -2.90 -3.92 1.83
CA PHE A 124 -2.24 -5.04 1.15
C PHE A 124 -0.74 -5.11 1.43
N GLY A 125 -0.20 -4.39 2.42
CA GLY A 125 1.25 -4.34 2.63
C GLY A 125 1.98 -3.51 1.56
N ALA A 126 3.17 -3.96 1.15
CA ALA A 126 4.03 -3.22 0.20
C ALA A 126 3.64 -3.52 -1.26
N ALA A 127 3.50 -2.48 -2.08
CA ALA A 127 3.07 -2.63 -3.48
C ALA A 127 4.12 -3.37 -4.33
N GLY A 128 5.41 -3.19 -4.00
CA GLY A 128 6.54 -3.81 -4.69
C GLY A 128 6.55 -5.33 -4.59
N ALA A 129 6.03 -5.90 -3.50
CA ALA A 129 5.92 -7.36 -3.34
C ALA A 129 5.07 -7.98 -4.46
N TYR A 130 3.99 -7.31 -4.84
CA TYR A 130 3.13 -7.75 -5.94
C TYR A 130 3.76 -7.46 -7.31
N ALA A 131 4.28 -6.26 -7.53
CA ALA A 131 4.92 -5.93 -8.82
C ALA A 131 6.02 -6.95 -9.17
N ARG A 132 6.76 -7.43 -8.17
CA ARG A 132 7.82 -8.44 -8.31
C ARG A 132 7.32 -9.79 -8.84
N ILE A 133 6.09 -10.21 -8.53
CA ILE A 133 5.47 -11.43 -9.08
C ILE A 133 5.49 -11.39 -10.62
N ALA A 134 5.24 -10.22 -11.22
CA ALA A 134 5.29 -10.05 -12.67
C ALA A 134 6.71 -10.29 -13.22
N ALA A 135 7.69 -9.63 -12.61
CA ALA A 135 9.08 -9.67 -13.06
C ALA A 135 9.71 -11.06 -12.87
N GLU A 136 9.34 -11.79 -11.81
CA GLU A 136 9.76 -13.17 -11.60
C GLU A 136 9.19 -14.12 -12.66
N ARG A 137 8.02 -13.79 -13.20
CA ARG A 137 7.39 -14.50 -14.33
C ARG A 137 7.80 -13.96 -15.70
N GLY A 138 8.81 -13.09 -15.76
CA GLY A 138 9.39 -12.61 -17.00
C GLY A 138 8.61 -11.51 -17.73
N VAL A 139 7.63 -10.88 -17.06
CA VAL A 139 6.85 -9.76 -17.61
C VAL A 139 7.00 -8.51 -16.76
N ILE A 140 6.73 -7.33 -17.32
CA ILE A 140 6.74 -6.07 -16.58
C ILE A 140 5.48 -5.99 -15.71
N GLY A 141 5.57 -5.47 -14.48
CA GLY A 141 4.46 -5.27 -13.56
C GLY A 141 4.33 -3.83 -13.08
N MET A 142 3.11 -3.32 -12.97
CA MET A 142 2.79 -2.05 -12.32
C MET A 142 1.63 -2.24 -11.35
N VAL A 143 1.76 -1.70 -10.15
CA VAL A 143 0.77 -1.84 -9.08
C VAL A 143 0.48 -0.46 -8.48
N THR A 144 -0.80 -0.17 -8.27
CA THR A 144 -1.22 1.05 -7.57
C THR A 144 -2.34 0.74 -6.58
N SER A 145 -2.46 1.53 -5.52
CA SER A 145 -3.52 1.36 -4.53
C SER A 145 -4.04 2.70 -4.03
N SER A 146 -5.36 2.79 -3.85
CA SER A 146 -5.92 3.80 -2.97
C SER A 146 -5.58 3.47 -1.51
N THR A 147 -5.75 4.42 -0.60
CA THR A 147 -5.42 4.22 0.83
C THR A 147 -6.51 4.79 1.73
N ARG A 148 -6.70 4.17 2.91
CA ARG A 148 -7.66 4.64 3.93
C ARG A 148 -7.22 5.92 4.65
N GLY A 149 -5.91 6.09 4.86
CA GLY A 149 -5.34 7.28 5.47
C GLY A 149 -5.54 8.49 4.57
N VAL A 150 -5.87 9.64 5.18
CA VAL A 150 -5.96 10.95 4.51
C VAL A 150 -4.92 11.83 5.17
N LEU A 151 -3.75 11.92 4.56
CA LEU A 151 -2.54 12.49 5.17
C LEU A 151 -1.84 13.51 4.26
N MET A 152 -2.00 13.37 2.94
CA MET A 152 -1.31 14.19 1.96
C MET A 152 -2.08 15.49 1.72
N VAL A 153 -1.40 16.61 1.92
CA VAL A 153 -1.87 17.95 1.54
C VAL A 153 -1.54 18.19 0.06
N PRO A 154 -2.55 18.32 -0.83
CA PRO A 154 -2.28 18.64 -2.23
C PRO A 154 -1.49 19.94 -2.40
N THR A 155 -0.72 20.06 -3.48
CA THR A 155 0.05 21.28 -3.77
C THR A 155 -0.86 22.51 -3.76
N ARG A 156 -0.49 23.53 -2.96
CA ARG A 156 -1.26 24.78 -2.73
C ARG A 156 -2.61 24.62 -2.01
N ALA A 157 -2.86 23.46 -1.39
CA ALA A 157 -3.98 23.28 -0.45
C ALA A 157 -3.50 23.42 1.00
N ALA A 158 -4.45 23.49 1.93
CA ALA A 158 -4.20 23.51 3.38
C ALA A 158 -4.76 22.27 4.12
N ILE A 159 -5.59 21.48 3.46
CA ILE A 159 -6.32 20.35 4.03
C ILE A 159 -5.85 19.07 3.33
N PRO A 160 -5.54 17.98 4.05
CA PRO A 160 -5.21 16.72 3.46
C PRO A 160 -6.42 16.08 2.77
N VAL A 161 -6.20 15.56 1.56
CA VAL A 161 -7.27 14.96 0.73
C VAL A 161 -6.87 13.59 0.20
N LEU A 162 -5.58 13.31 0.02
CA LEU A 162 -5.13 12.00 -0.45
C LEU A 162 -4.37 11.30 0.68
N GLY A 163 -4.16 10.00 0.56
CA GLY A 163 -3.21 9.32 1.42
C GLY A 163 -1.85 9.18 0.75
N THR A 164 -1.09 8.17 1.18
CA THR A 164 0.24 7.89 0.64
C THR A 164 0.22 7.29 -0.77
N ASN A 165 -0.94 6.76 -1.19
CA ASN A 165 -1.25 6.32 -2.56
C ASN A 165 -0.03 5.72 -3.30
N PRO A 166 0.38 4.48 -2.99
CA PRO A 166 1.63 3.93 -3.50
C PRO A 166 1.56 3.56 -4.99
N ILE A 167 2.71 3.65 -5.64
CA ILE A 167 2.97 3.11 -6.97
C ILE A 167 4.20 2.20 -6.90
N ALA A 168 4.07 1.01 -7.45
CA ALA A 168 5.18 0.09 -7.67
C ALA A 168 5.30 -0.29 -9.14
N PHE A 169 6.53 -0.51 -9.57
CA PHE A 169 6.86 -0.95 -10.91
C PHE A 169 8.01 -1.95 -10.86
N ALA A 170 7.88 -3.07 -11.56
CA ALA A 170 8.95 -4.05 -11.67
C ALA A 170 9.18 -4.44 -13.12
N ALA A 171 10.44 -4.61 -13.50
CA ALA A 171 10.82 -5.07 -14.83
C ALA A 171 11.80 -6.24 -14.73
N PRO A 172 11.58 -7.32 -15.50
CA PRO A 172 12.45 -8.49 -15.50
C PRO A 172 13.80 -8.13 -16.14
N ALA A 173 14.85 -8.81 -15.69
CA ALA A 173 16.18 -8.73 -16.29
C ALA A 173 16.67 -10.14 -16.61
N ARG A 174 17.35 -10.32 -17.75
CA ARG A 174 17.82 -11.64 -18.18
C ARG A 174 19.00 -12.16 -17.34
N ARG A 175 19.92 -11.28 -16.98
CA ARG A 175 21.21 -11.63 -16.32
C ARG A 175 21.35 -11.09 -14.90
N ASN A 176 20.47 -10.17 -14.51
CA ASN A 176 20.52 -9.48 -13.22
C ASN A 176 19.22 -9.70 -12.46
N LYS A 177 19.18 -9.32 -11.19
CA LYS A 177 17.92 -9.20 -10.45
C LYS A 177 16.97 -8.22 -11.17
N PRO A 178 15.65 -8.42 -11.06
CA PRO A 178 14.67 -7.46 -11.56
C PRO A 178 14.90 -6.05 -11.04
N PHE A 179 14.57 -5.05 -11.86
CA PHE A 179 14.36 -3.70 -11.34
C PHE A 179 13.04 -3.68 -10.58
N VAL A 180 13.02 -3.09 -9.38
CA VAL A 180 11.81 -2.90 -8.58
C VAL A 180 11.84 -1.48 -7.99
N LEU A 181 10.84 -0.68 -8.36
CA LEU A 181 10.49 0.57 -7.72
C LEU A 181 9.28 0.31 -6.83
N ASP A 182 9.34 0.72 -5.57
CA ASP A 182 8.21 0.73 -4.64
C ASP A 182 8.24 2.02 -3.84
N MET A 183 7.25 2.88 -4.02
CA MET A 183 7.22 4.20 -3.41
C MET A 183 5.80 4.68 -3.10
N ALA A 184 5.68 5.41 -2.00
CA ALA A 184 4.55 6.31 -1.78
C ALA A 184 4.64 7.50 -2.75
N THR A 185 3.51 8.12 -3.04
CA THR A 185 3.45 9.40 -3.78
C THR A 185 3.57 10.63 -2.89
N THR A 186 3.67 10.43 -1.57
CA THR A 186 4.09 11.44 -0.59
C THR A 186 5.60 11.55 -0.50
N THR A 187 6.12 12.70 -0.04
CA THR A 187 7.57 12.91 0.19
C THR A 187 8.15 11.88 1.16
N VAL A 188 7.33 11.44 2.12
CA VAL A 188 7.71 10.44 3.11
C VAL A 188 6.51 9.55 3.46
N ALA A 189 6.78 8.30 3.84
CA ALA A 189 5.76 7.45 4.46
C ALA A 189 5.39 7.96 5.86
N GLY A 190 4.09 7.94 6.21
CA GLY A 190 3.63 8.40 7.52
C GLY A 190 4.27 7.65 8.70
N ASN A 191 4.58 6.35 8.53
CA ASN A 191 5.26 5.59 9.59
C ASN A 191 6.69 6.09 9.86
N LYS A 192 7.37 6.68 8.86
CA LYS A 192 8.71 7.26 9.08
C LYS A 192 8.65 8.53 9.92
N VAL A 193 7.57 9.32 9.81
CA VAL A 193 7.30 10.45 10.73
C VAL A 193 7.13 9.93 12.16
N LYS A 194 6.37 8.84 12.35
CA LYS A 194 6.22 8.18 13.66
C LYS A 194 7.57 7.70 14.22
N VAL A 195 8.43 7.13 13.39
CA VAL A 195 9.80 6.73 13.82
C VAL A 195 10.62 7.91 14.30
N TYR A 196 10.56 9.07 13.62
CA TYR A 196 11.28 10.27 14.05
C TYR A 196 10.75 10.79 15.38
N HIS A 197 9.43 10.77 15.59
CA HIS A 197 8.80 11.10 16.86
C HIS A 197 9.22 10.16 18.00
N LEU A 198 9.21 8.84 17.78
CA LEU A 198 9.62 7.87 18.81
C LEU A 198 11.09 7.98 19.20
N ASN A 199 11.93 8.56 18.35
CA ASN A 199 13.36 8.74 18.60
C ASN A 199 13.74 10.19 18.95
N ASP A 200 12.75 11.08 19.14
CA ASP A 200 12.96 12.52 19.37
C ASP A 200 13.91 13.18 18.35
N LYS A 201 13.82 12.76 17.07
CA LYS A 201 14.67 13.27 15.98
C LYS A 201 13.94 14.36 15.20
N PRO A 202 14.59 15.51 14.91
CA PRO A 202 14.01 16.52 14.03
C PRO A 202 13.78 15.93 12.63
N MET A 203 12.61 16.19 12.06
CA MET A 203 12.25 15.79 10.70
C MET A 203 12.90 16.72 9.68
N PRO A 204 13.28 16.22 8.50
CA PRO A 204 13.71 17.05 7.38
C PRO A 204 12.62 18.05 6.96
N GLU A 205 13.04 19.21 6.46
CA GLU A 205 12.13 20.19 5.89
C GLU A 205 11.37 19.62 4.69
N GLY A 206 10.14 20.12 4.49
CA GLY A 206 9.28 19.72 3.39
C GLY A 206 8.62 18.35 3.56
N TRP A 207 8.86 17.58 4.63
CA TRP A 207 8.12 16.34 4.90
C TRP A 207 6.68 16.61 5.32
N VAL A 208 6.52 17.47 6.33
CA VAL A 208 5.24 17.84 6.92
C VAL A 208 5.11 19.35 6.86
N VAL A 209 3.90 19.84 6.59
CA VAL A 209 3.57 21.26 6.57
C VAL A 209 2.45 21.58 7.55
N ASP A 210 2.48 22.80 8.08
CA ASP A 210 1.43 23.36 8.92
C ASP A 210 0.23 23.86 8.10
N GLU A 211 -0.77 24.43 8.77
CA GLU A 211 -1.97 25.00 8.15
C GLU A 211 -1.69 26.16 7.17
N LYS A 212 -0.49 26.74 7.22
CA LYS A 212 -0.03 27.83 6.34
C LYS A 212 0.92 27.33 5.25
N GLY A 213 1.14 26.02 5.15
CA GLY A 213 2.04 25.41 4.18
C GLY A 213 3.53 25.51 4.54
N ARG A 214 3.87 25.91 5.77
CA ARG A 214 5.27 26.04 6.21
C ARG A 214 5.77 24.71 6.75
N SER A 215 7.03 24.38 6.47
CA SER A 215 7.66 23.14 6.95
C SER A 215 7.60 23.03 8.49
N VAL A 216 7.24 21.84 8.95
CA VAL A 216 7.29 21.43 10.36
C VAL A 216 8.41 20.42 10.52
N THR A 217 9.42 20.76 11.33
CA THR A 217 10.58 19.90 11.59
C THR A 217 10.54 19.27 12.99
N ASP A 218 9.77 19.84 13.92
CA ASP A 218 9.54 19.23 15.22
C ASP A 218 8.67 17.95 15.07
N PRO A 219 9.15 16.78 15.50
CA PRO A 219 8.46 15.52 15.22
C PRO A 219 7.17 15.34 16.04
N HIS A 220 7.07 15.96 17.21
CA HIS A 220 5.87 15.95 18.05
C HIS A 220 4.73 16.73 17.38
N ARG A 221 5.03 17.95 16.92
CA ARG A 221 4.11 18.74 16.08
C ARG A 221 3.79 18.03 14.77
N GLY A 222 4.77 17.36 14.16
CA GLY A 222 4.55 16.53 12.97
C GLY A 222 3.44 15.51 13.18
N MET A 223 3.51 14.74 14.28
CA MET A 223 2.47 13.77 14.63
C MET A 223 1.11 14.41 14.90
N GLU A 224 1.06 15.61 15.50
CA GLU A 224 -0.19 16.34 15.65
C GLU A 224 -0.82 16.67 14.29
N TYR A 225 -0.04 17.22 13.36
CA TYR A 225 -0.54 17.57 12.02
C TYR A 225 -1.00 16.35 11.23
N LEU A 226 -0.37 15.19 11.41
CA LEU A 226 -0.75 13.98 10.69
C LEU A 226 -2.03 13.32 11.21
N PHE A 227 -2.25 13.32 12.54
CA PHE A 227 -3.26 12.45 13.15
C PHE A 227 -4.29 13.18 14.03
N ARG A 228 -4.08 14.46 14.35
CA ARG A 228 -4.94 15.21 15.30
C ARG A 228 -5.48 16.52 14.74
N ARG A 229 -4.82 17.13 13.75
CA ARG A 229 -5.26 18.39 13.13
C ARG A 229 -6.06 18.12 11.86
N LYS A 230 -6.90 19.09 11.49
CA LYS A 230 -7.69 19.05 10.24
C LYS A 230 -6.93 19.66 9.07
N GLU A 231 -6.12 20.67 9.34
CA GLU A 231 -5.24 21.35 8.41
C GLU A 231 -3.79 20.91 8.60
N GLY A 232 -2.97 21.06 7.56
CA GLY A 232 -1.60 20.56 7.53
C GLY A 232 -1.53 19.04 7.29
N GLY A 233 -0.30 18.53 7.16
CA GLY A 233 -0.07 17.12 6.87
C GLY A 233 1.19 16.86 6.06
N ILE A 234 1.28 15.67 5.47
CA ILE A 234 2.43 15.25 4.67
C ILE A 234 2.36 15.90 3.29
N THR A 235 3.51 16.30 2.76
CA THR A 235 3.58 16.84 1.40
C THR A 235 3.59 15.74 0.33
N PRO A 236 3.18 16.03 -0.91
CA PRO A 236 3.41 15.15 -2.06
C PRO A 236 4.89 15.08 -2.40
N LEU A 237 5.33 13.98 -3.04
CA LEU A 237 6.71 13.86 -3.53
C LEU A 237 7.13 15.11 -4.32
N GLY A 238 8.29 15.65 -3.96
CA GLY A 238 8.70 16.99 -4.37
C GLY A 238 8.42 18.05 -3.30
N GLY A 239 8.04 17.69 -2.07
CA GLY A 239 8.06 18.58 -0.91
C GLY A 239 7.11 19.78 -1.02
N THR A 240 7.65 21.00 -1.07
CA THR A 240 6.84 22.23 -1.15
C THR A 240 6.46 22.57 -2.59
N ALA A 241 5.71 23.66 -2.80
CA ALA A 241 5.37 24.12 -4.16
C ALA A 241 6.62 24.45 -4.98
N GLU A 242 7.63 25.04 -4.34
CA GLU A 242 8.92 25.45 -4.91
C GLU A 242 9.79 24.24 -5.28
N MET A 243 9.66 23.13 -4.55
CA MET A 243 10.41 21.88 -4.78
C MET A 243 9.72 20.92 -5.76
N ALA A 244 8.72 21.40 -6.50
CA ALA A 244 7.95 20.67 -7.50
C ALA A 244 6.98 19.59 -6.96
N SER A 245 6.37 19.81 -5.79
CA SER A 245 5.34 18.92 -5.22
C SER A 245 4.17 18.59 -6.15
N HIS A 246 3.88 19.43 -7.14
CA HIS A 246 2.82 19.17 -8.13
C HIS A 246 3.05 17.85 -8.88
N LYS A 247 4.30 17.38 -9.01
CA LYS A 247 4.62 16.08 -9.62
C LYS A 247 4.13 14.93 -8.76
N GLY A 248 4.47 14.92 -7.47
CA GLY A 248 3.98 13.92 -6.51
C GLY A 248 2.46 13.96 -6.36
N TYR A 249 1.87 15.17 -6.36
CA TYR A 249 0.42 15.31 -6.34
C TYR A 249 -0.25 14.72 -7.58
N GLY A 250 0.28 15.00 -8.78
CA GLY A 250 -0.20 14.40 -10.03
C GLY A 250 -0.11 12.87 -10.02
N LEU A 251 1.00 12.31 -9.54
CA LEU A 251 1.14 10.86 -9.36
C LEU A 251 0.13 10.29 -8.36
N ALA A 252 -0.09 10.96 -7.22
CA ALA A 252 -1.05 10.53 -6.21
C ALA A 252 -2.49 10.49 -6.74
N MET A 253 -2.86 11.46 -7.58
CA MET A 253 -4.15 11.49 -8.28
C MET A 253 -4.26 10.35 -9.28
N MET A 254 -3.24 10.13 -10.12
CA MET A 254 -3.21 9.00 -11.05
C MET A 254 -3.39 7.66 -10.33
N VAL A 255 -2.65 7.44 -9.24
CA VAL A 255 -2.77 6.25 -8.39
C VAL A 255 -4.19 6.10 -7.83
N HIS A 256 -4.80 7.19 -7.34
CA HIS A 256 -6.16 7.12 -6.83
C HIS A 256 -7.18 6.80 -7.94
N ILE A 257 -7.01 7.36 -9.13
CA ILE A 257 -7.90 7.09 -10.26
C ILE A 257 -7.81 5.62 -10.64
N LEU A 258 -6.61 5.05 -10.75
CA LEU A 258 -6.42 3.64 -11.12
C LEU A 258 -6.84 2.67 -10.02
N GLY A 259 -6.33 2.85 -8.80
CA GLY A 259 -6.60 1.97 -7.66
C GLY A 259 -7.82 2.34 -6.82
N GLY A 260 -8.61 3.33 -7.23
CA GLY A 260 -9.77 3.79 -6.46
C GLY A 260 -10.98 3.96 -7.37
N THR A 261 -10.97 5.03 -8.16
CA THR A 261 -12.11 5.44 -9.00
C THR A 261 -12.43 4.40 -10.08
N LEU A 262 -11.43 3.94 -10.85
CA LEU A 262 -11.60 3.02 -11.97
C LEU A 262 -12.26 1.70 -11.55
N VAL A 263 -11.86 1.18 -10.38
CA VAL A 263 -12.33 -0.11 -9.86
C VAL A 263 -13.64 0.00 -9.07
N GLY A 264 -14.14 1.23 -8.83
CA GLY A 264 -15.35 1.47 -8.04
C GLY A 264 -15.15 1.36 -6.53
N ALA A 265 -13.92 1.56 -6.04
CA ALA A 265 -13.62 1.58 -4.62
C ALA A 265 -13.92 2.94 -3.97
N SER A 266 -13.76 3.01 -2.65
CA SER A 266 -14.09 4.22 -1.90
C SER A 266 -13.08 5.35 -2.09
N PHE A 267 -13.56 6.58 -1.89
CA PHE A 267 -12.72 7.76 -1.73
C PHE A 267 -12.66 8.16 -0.26
N SER A 268 -11.53 7.92 0.38
CA SER A 268 -11.34 8.04 1.84
C SER A 268 -11.79 9.38 2.44
N PRO A 269 -11.55 10.56 1.87
CA PRO A 269 -12.05 11.83 2.44
C PRO A 269 -13.56 11.90 2.63
N ILE A 270 -14.32 11.23 1.76
CA ILE A 270 -15.77 11.13 1.87
C ILE A 270 -16.12 9.94 2.78
N ARG A 271 -15.55 8.76 2.50
CA ARG A 271 -15.80 7.52 3.24
C ARG A 271 -15.62 7.72 4.74
N ASN A 272 -14.52 8.34 5.16
CA ASN A 272 -14.15 8.50 6.57
C ASN A 272 -15.15 9.34 7.36
N ARG A 273 -15.95 10.18 6.69
CA ARG A 273 -16.95 11.06 7.32
C ARG A 273 -18.32 10.39 7.47
N SER A 274 -18.63 9.42 6.59
CA SER A 274 -19.95 8.79 6.51
C SER A 274 -19.98 7.35 7.01
N GLN A 275 -18.82 6.68 7.05
CA GLN A 275 -18.68 5.26 7.35
C GLN A 275 -18.90 4.98 8.84
N LYS A 276 -19.65 3.92 9.15
CA LYS A 276 -19.80 3.43 10.52
C LYS A 276 -18.53 2.71 11.00
N PRO A 277 -18.27 2.63 12.32
CA PRO A 277 -17.04 2.03 12.85
C PRO A 277 -16.76 0.59 12.39
N ASP A 278 -17.80 -0.20 12.13
CA ASP A 278 -17.77 -1.62 11.75
C ASP A 278 -17.79 -1.86 10.24
N GLU A 279 -17.99 -0.82 9.43
CA GLU A 279 -18.04 -0.99 7.98
C GLU A 279 -16.63 -1.25 7.41
N PRO A 280 -16.50 -2.08 6.36
CA PRO A 280 -15.23 -2.27 5.64
C PRO A 280 -14.69 -0.99 5.01
N ASN A 281 -13.37 -0.88 4.84
CA ASN A 281 -12.79 0.32 4.21
C ASN A 281 -13.08 0.42 2.71
N ASN A 282 -13.32 -0.69 2.01
CA ASN A 282 -13.48 -0.72 0.56
C ASN A 282 -12.34 0.02 -0.16
N ILE A 283 -11.11 -0.40 0.11
CA ILE A 283 -9.92 0.05 -0.61
C ILE A 283 -9.90 -0.69 -1.95
N GLY A 284 -9.40 -0.01 -2.99
CA GLY A 284 -9.16 -0.61 -4.29
C GLY A 284 -7.68 -0.74 -4.62
N HIS A 285 -7.38 -1.62 -5.55
CA HIS A 285 -6.04 -1.84 -6.08
C HIS A 285 -6.11 -2.03 -7.59
N PHE A 286 -5.00 -1.77 -8.27
CA PHE A 286 -4.86 -1.94 -9.71
C PHE A 286 -3.54 -2.63 -10.01
N PHE A 287 -3.59 -3.64 -10.87
CA PHE A 287 -2.46 -4.45 -11.30
C PHE A 287 -2.41 -4.45 -12.82
N MET A 288 -1.25 -4.17 -13.39
CA MET A 288 -1.01 -4.26 -14.81
C MET A 288 0.24 -5.10 -15.05
N ALA A 289 0.17 -5.99 -16.03
CA ALA A 289 1.32 -6.71 -16.56
C ALA A 289 1.46 -6.48 -18.06
N LEU A 290 2.70 -6.37 -18.54
CA LEU A 290 3.03 -6.21 -19.97
C LEU A 290 4.07 -7.26 -20.34
N ASP A 291 3.76 -8.10 -21.34
CA ASP A 291 4.73 -9.06 -21.87
C ASP A 291 5.65 -8.36 -22.87
N PRO A 292 6.96 -8.25 -22.60
CA PRO A 292 7.91 -7.67 -23.54
C PRO A 292 7.89 -8.36 -24.92
N LYS A 293 7.55 -9.66 -24.97
CA LYS A 293 7.48 -10.45 -26.21
C LYS A 293 6.37 -10.02 -27.16
N ALA A 294 5.34 -9.34 -26.64
CA ALA A 294 4.29 -8.76 -27.48
C ALA A 294 4.80 -7.57 -28.32
N PHE A 295 5.96 -7.02 -27.96
CA PHE A 295 6.59 -5.90 -28.66
C PHE A 295 7.85 -6.30 -29.44
N ARG A 296 8.59 -7.33 -28.98
CA ARG A 296 9.86 -7.78 -29.60
C ARG A 296 10.30 -9.18 -29.17
#